data_AF-A0A1I4E9X9-F1
#
_entry.id   AF-A0A1I4E9X9-F1
#
_cell.length_a   1.000
_cell.length_b   1.000
_cell.length_c   1.000
_cell.angle_alpha   90.00
_cell.angle_beta   90.00
_cell.angle_gamma   90.00
#
_symmetry.space_group_name_H-M   'P 1'
#
loop_
_entity.id
_entity.type
_entity.pdbx_description
1 polymer ?
#
loop_
_entity_poly.entity_id
_entity_poly.type
_entity_poly.pdbx_seq_one_letter_code
_entity_poly.pdbx_strand_id
1 'polypeptide(L)'
;STADLTTDDSTSYTKLKELVHSHTASVIPHEDLSKVLPWVHTAISNAKRQLLGVYYKIKPEYLQYYLNQFCYKFNRRYFGKNQFERLLIAAVTYAPDFKSRIYSRNYCG
;
A
#
# COMPACT_ATOMS: atom_id res chain seq x y z
N SER A 1 -0.43 -19.04 1.50
CA SER A 1 0.74 -18.71 2.32
C SER A 1 0.28 -17.92 3.51
N THR A 2 0.50 -18.43 4.72
CA THR A 2 0.25 -17.68 5.95
C THR A 2 1.42 -16.74 6.21
N ALA A 3 1.14 -15.47 6.45
CA ALA A 3 2.16 -14.45 6.70
C ALA A 3 2.33 -14.23 8.22
N ASP A 4 3.55 -13.87 8.60
CA ASP A 4 3.88 -13.38 9.93
C ASP A 4 3.94 -11.85 9.89
N LEU A 5 3.41 -11.20 10.93
CA LEU A 5 3.22 -9.76 10.95
C LEU A 5 3.83 -9.13 12.21
N THR A 6 4.58 -8.05 12.04
CA THR A 6 5.06 -7.18 13.13
C THR A 6 4.45 -5.79 12.99
N THR A 7 3.85 -5.24 14.05
CA THR A 7 3.21 -3.90 14.02
C THR A 7 3.59 -3.02 15.21
N ASP A 8 3.30 -1.73 15.09
CA ASP A 8 3.53 -0.68 16.08
C ASP A 8 2.49 -0.63 17.22
N ASP A 9 1.74 -1.73 17.42
CA ASP A 9 0.61 -1.83 18.37
C ASP A 9 -0.53 -0.80 18.15
N SER A 10 -0.70 -0.28 16.93
CA SER A 10 -1.82 0.62 16.63
C SER A 10 -3.19 -0.05 16.83
N THR A 11 -4.10 0.64 17.53
CA THR A 11 -5.48 0.19 17.77
C THR A 11 -6.40 0.31 16.55
N SER A 12 -5.90 0.88 15.45
CA SER A 12 -6.69 1.13 14.23
C SER A 12 -7.07 -0.15 13.48
N TYR A 13 -6.37 -1.26 13.72
CA TYR A 13 -6.52 -2.50 12.98
C TYR A 13 -6.93 -3.67 13.88
N THR A 14 -8.23 -3.81 14.13
CA THR A 14 -8.77 -4.76 15.12
C THR A 14 -8.81 -6.22 14.64
N LYS A 15 -8.85 -6.46 13.33
CA LYS A 15 -9.05 -7.81 12.74
C LYS A 15 -7.79 -8.49 12.22
N LEU A 16 -6.60 -7.96 12.54
CA LEU A 16 -5.35 -8.50 11.99
C LEU A 16 -5.08 -9.94 12.44
N LYS A 17 -5.37 -10.26 13.71
CA LYS A 17 -5.16 -11.60 14.28
C LYS A 17 -5.95 -12.72 13.58
N GLU A 18 -7.05 -12.37 12.92
CA GLU A 18 -7.89 -13.33 12.17
C GLU A 18 -7.32 -13.65 10.78
N LEU A 19 -6.41 -12.80 10.27
CA LEU A 19 -5.91 -12.84 8.89
C LEU A 19 -4.49 -13.39 8.76
N VAL A 20 -3.73 -13.45 9.86
CA VAL A 20 -2.30 -13.82 9.87
C VAL A 20 -2.04 -14.97 10.82
N HIS A 21 -0.97 -15.73 10.58
CA HIS A 21 -0.62 -16.85 11.43
C HIS A 21 0.00 -16.41 12.75
N SER A 22 0.85 -15.37 12.71
CA SER A 22 1.42 -14.76 13.90
C SER A 22 1.39 -13.23 13.80
N HIS A 23 1.12 -12.58 14.94
CA HIS A 23 1.11 -11.13 15.06
C HIS A 23 1.90 -10.73 16.30
N THR A 24 3.03 -10.06 16.10
CA THR A 24 3.86 -9.49 17.16
C THR A 24 3.68 -7.97 17.16
N ALA A 25 3.03 -7.45 18.19
CA ALA A 25 2.92 -6.01 18.40
C ALA A 25 4.06 -5.52 19.28
N SER A 26 4.71 -4.42 18.89
CA SER A 26 5.80 -3.80 19.65
C SER A 26 5.69 -2.28 19.59
N VAL A 27 5.67 -1.64 20.75
CA VAL A 27 5.78 -0.18 20.85
C VAL A 27 7.27 0.19 20.82
N ILE A 28 7.66 0.96 19.81
CA ILE A 28 9.06 1.38 19.62
C ILE A 28 9.30 2.69 20.39
N PRO A 29 10.27 2.75 21.32
CA PRO A 29 10.68 3.99 21.96
C PRO A 29 11.19 5.01 20.93
N HIS A 30 10.98 6.30 21.19
CA HIS A 30 11.36 7.37 20.25
C HIS A 30 12.85 7.32 19.87
N GLU A 31 13.71 7.01 20.83
CA GLU A 31 15.16 6.92 20.69
C GLU A 31 15.59 5.84 19.68
N ASP A 32 14.81 4.77 19.55
CA ASP A 32 15.10 3.64 18.68
C ASP A 32 14.38 3.69 17.32
N LEU A 33 13.47 4.66 17.11
CA LEU A 33 12.71 4.79 15.85
C LEU A 33 13.61 4.86 14.62
N SER A 34 14.73 5.59 14.71
CA SER A 34 15.68 5.75 13.61
C SER A 34 16.41 4.45 13.26
N LYS A 35 16.57 3.55 14.24
CA LYS A 35 17.20 2.24 14.08
C LYS A 35 16.21 1.23 13.50
N VAL A 36 14.99 1.20 14.04
CA VAL A 36 13.96 0.23 13.63
C VAL A 36 13.31 0.59 12.29
N LEU A 37 13.04 1.87 12.06
CA LEU A 37 12.42 2.39 10.83
C LEU A 37 13.34 3.41 10.16
N PRO A 38 14.47 2.95 9.59
CA PRO A 38 15.38 3.84 8.89
C PRO A 38 14.64 4.53 7.73
N TRP A 39 14.83 5.84 7.63
CA TRP A 39 14.41 6.64 6.48
C TRP A 39 12.88 6.74 6.30
N VAL A 40 12.11 6.42 7.33
CA VAL A 40 10.63 6.51 7.29
C VAL A 40 10.15 7.91 6.92
N HIS A 41 10.78 8.95 7.46
CA HIS A 41 10.48 10.34 7.13
C HIS A 41 10.74 10.65 5.64
N THR A 42 11.79 10.07 5.05
CA THR A 42 12.10 10.18 3.62
C THR A 42 11.06 9.48 2.77
N ALA A 43 10.65 8.26 3.15
CA ALA A 43 9.61 7.51 2.46
C ALA A 43 8.27 8.27 2.47
N ILE A 44 7.87 8.82 3.63
CA ILE A 44 6.68 9.66 3.78
C ILE A 44 6.77 10.93 2.91
N SER A 45 7.93 11.60 2.91
CA SER A 45 8.13 12.81 2.12
C SER A 45 8.03 12.53 0.61
N ASN A 46 8.60 11.41 0.16
CA ASN A 46 8.51 10.95 -1.23
C ASN A 46 7.08 10.57 -1.62
N ALA A 47 6.34 9.90 -0.72
CA ALA A 47 4.93 9.59 -0.95
C ALA A 47 4.12 10.87 -1.15
N LYS A 48 4.27 11.86 -0.25
CA LYS A 48 3.59 13.17 -0.38
C LYS A 48 3.93 13.86 -1.71
N ARG A 49 5.22 13.92 -2.06
CA ARG A 49 5.69 14.50 -3.33
C ARG A 49 5.07 13.81 -4.54
N GLN A 50 5.01 12.47 -4.55
CA GLN A 50 4.41 11.71 -5.64
C GLN A 50 2.90 11.99 -5.74
N LEU A 51 2.18 11.97 -4.61
CA LEU A 51 0.74 12.21 -4.59
C LEU A 51 0.40 13.59 -5.14
N LEU A 52 1.14 14.63 -4.73
CA LEU A 52 0.95 16.00 -5.22
C LEU A 52 1.39 16.20 -6.66
N GLY A 53 2.41 15.46 -7.13
CA GLY A 53 2.95 15.61 -8.48
C GLY A 53 2.21 14.82 -9.56
N VAL A 54 1.63 13.67 -9.22
CA VAL A 54 0.96 12.77 -10.19
C VAL A 54 -0.52 13.09 -10.32
N TYR A 55 -1.19 13.47 -9.24
CA TYR A 55 -2.64 13.67 -9.24
C TYR A 55 -2.98 15.14 -9.07
N TYR A 56 -3.83 15.65 -9.96
CA TYR A 56 -4.36 17.02 -9.85
C TYR A 56 -5.19 17.22 -8.57
N LYS A 57 -5.97 16.21 -8.16
CA LYS A 57 -6.75 16.22 -6.92
C LYS A 57 -6.75 14.84 -6.28
N ILE A 58 -6.32 14.78 -5.02
CA ILE A 58 -6.38 13.55 -4.22
C ILE A 58 -7.81 13.41 -3.69
N LYS A 59 -8.50 12.34 -4.10
CA LYS A 59 -9.82 11.98 -3.55
C LYS A 59 -9.66 10.91 -2.47
N PRO A 60 -10.29 11.05 -1.29
CA PRO A 60 -10.19 10.07 -0.21
C PRO A 60 -10.62 8.65 -0.62
N GLU A 61 -11.63 8.54 -1.50
CA GLU A 61 -12.16 7.27 -2.00
C GLU A 61 -11.12 6.42 -2.77
N TYR A 62 -10.06 7.04 -3.30
CA TYR A 62 -8.98 6.34 -4.00
C TYR A 62 -7.65 6.33 -3.24
N LEU A 63 -7.62 6.79 -1.98
CA LEU A 63 -6.39 6.94 -1.21
C LEU A 63 -5.60 5.62 -1.14
N GLN A 64 -6.29 4.49 -0.91
CA GLN A 64 -5.64 3.18 -0.88
C GLN A 64 -5.01 2.82 -2.24
N TYR A 65 -5.67 3.13 -3.36
CA TYR A 65 -5.09 2.88 -4.69
C TYR A 65 -3.84 3.72 -4.93
N TYR A 66 -3.84 4.99 -4.50
CA TYR A 66 -2.68 5.86 -4.62
C TYR A 66 -1.50 5.35 -3.79
N LEU A 67 -1.76 4.91 -2.55
CA LEU A 67 -0.76 4.31 -1.68
C LEU A 67 -0.24 2.97 -2.24
N ASN A 68 -1.12 2.13 -2.78
CA ASN A 68 -0.73 0.89 -3.44
C ASN A 68 0.19 1.16 -4.64
N GLN A 69 -0.09 2.19 -5.44
CA GLN A 69 0.77 2.59 -6.55
C GLN A 69 2.13 3.08 -6.06
N PHE A 70 2.17 3.88 -4.98
CA PHE A 70 3.43 4.29 -4.35
C PHE A 70 4.24 3.08 -3.89
N CYS A 71 3.65 2.18 -3.11
CA CYS A 71 4.31 0.97 -2.62
C CYS A 71 4.83 0.09 -3.77
N TYR A 72 4.03 -0.07 -4.83
CA TYR A 72 4.43 -0.84 -6.02
C TYR A 72 5.71 -0.29 -6.65
N LYS A 73 5.78 1.03 -6.85
CA LYS A 73 6.95 1.73 -7.42
C LYS A 73 8.14 1.73 -6.47
N PHE A 74 7.91 2.04 -5.19
CA PHE A 74 8.94 2.13 -4.18
C PHE A 74 9.67 0.79 -3.99
N ASN A 75 8.91 -0.30 -3.84
CA ASN A 75 9.46 -1.65 -3.66
C ASN A 75 10.18 -2.18 -4.91
N ARG A 76 9.94 -1.59 -6.09
CA ARG A 76 10.53 -1.99 -7.38
C ARG A 76 11.47 -0.93 -7.96
N ARG A 77 11.89 0.05 -7.16
CA ARG A 77 12.74 1.17 -7.63
C ARG A 77 14.03 0.69 -8.29
N TYR A 78 14.56 -0.44 -7.85
CA TYR A 78 15.82 -1.00 -8.35
C TYR A 78 15.65 -1.98 -9.52
N PHE A 79 14.43 -2.16 -10.03
CA PHE A 79 14.17 -3.12 -11.12
C PHE A 79 14.61 -2.62 -12.50
N GLY A 80 15.00 -1.35 -12.63
CA GLY A 80 15.50 -0.77 -13.88
C GLY A 80 14.52 -0.97 -15.04
N LYS A 81 15.03 -1.50 -16.16
CA LYS A 81 14.25 -1.74 -17.39
C LYS A 81 13.19 -2.83 -17.25
N ASN A 82 13.28 -3.69 -16.24
CA ASN A 82 12.38 -4.84 -16.05
C ASN A 82 11.03 -4.45 -15.44
N GLN A 83 10.81 -3.17 -15.11
CA GLN A 83 9.56 -2.69 -14.51
C GLN A 83 8.36 -2.90 -15.44
N PHE A 84 8.52 -2.62 -16.73
CA PHE A 84 7.45 -2.78 -17.72
C PHE A 84 7.07 -4.25 -17.91
N GLU A 85 8.05 -5.11 -18.15
CA GLU A 85 7.82 -6.55 -18.33
C GLU A 85 7.15 -7.19 -17.12
N ARG A 86 7.57 -6.83 -15.90
CA ARG A 86 6.95 -7.35 -14.67
C ARG A 86 5.53 -6.85 -14.46
N LEU A 87 5.23 -5.61 -14.87
CA LEU A 87 3.86 -5.10 -14.86
C LEU A 87 3.00 -5.87 -15.86
N LEU A 88 3.53 -6.15 -17.06
CA LEU A 88 2.85 -6.93 -18.09
C LEU A 88 2.52 -8.34 -17.58
N ILE A 89 3.50 -9.03 -17.00
CA ILE A 89 3.29 -10.35 -16.39
C ILE A 89 2.22 -10.28 -15.30
N ALA A 90 2.30 -9.31 -14.39
CA ALA A 90 1.29 -9.14 -13.33
C ALA A 90 -0.11 -8.91 -13.90
N ALA A 91 -0.25 -8.09 -14.95
CA ALA A 91 -1.53 -7.81 -15.58
C ALA A 91 -2.14 -9.04 -16.29
N VAL A 92 -1.32 -9.85 -16.96
CA VAL A 92 -1.78 -11.06 -17.67
C VAL A 92 -2.05 -12.23 -16.73
N THR A 93 -1.28 -12.35 -15.65
CA THR A 93 -1.44 -13.43 -14.65
C THR A 93 -2.54 -13.14 -13.62
N TYR A 94 -2.95 -11.88 -13.46
CA TYR A 94 -3.99 -11.51 -12.51
C TYR A 94 -5.36 -12.03 -12.97
N ALA A 95 -5.92 -12.98 -12.23
CA ALA A 95 -7.32 -13.34 -12.36
C ALA A 95 -8.17 -12.22 -11.73
N PRO A 96 -9.00 -11.50 -12.52
CA PRO A 96 -9.81 -10.42 -11.97
C PRO A 96 -10.87 -10.98 -11.02
N ASP A 97 -10.80 -10.59 -9.74
CA ASP A 97 -11.83 -10.90 -8.73
C ASP A 97 -13.03 -9.92 -8.79
N PHE A 98 -13.00 -8.96 -9.71
CA PHE A 98 -14.09 -8.02 -9.87
C PHE A 98 -15.31 -8.73 -10.48
N LYS A 99 -16.29 -9.10 -9.64
CA LYS A 99 -17.68 -9.13 -10.08
C LYS A 99 -17.95 -7.71 -10.56
N SER A 100 -18.17 -7.55 -11.85
CA SER A 100 -18.27 -6.24 -12.46
C SER A 100 -19.43 -5.44 -11.84
N ARG A 101 -19.12 -4.61 -10.83
CA ARG A 101 -19.88 -3.40 -10.52
C ARG A 101 -19.63 -2.42 -11.66
N ILE A 102 -20.15 -2.80 -12.83
CA ILE A 102 -20.44 -1.86 -13.91
C ILE A 102 -21.33 -0.83 -13.25
N TYR A 103 -20.88 0.43 -13.26
CA TYR A 103 -21.60 1.60 -12.80
C TYR A 103 -23.11 1.43 -12.92
N SER A 104 -23.79 1.14 -11.81
CA SER A 104 -25.24 1.30 -11.71
C SER A 104 -25.52 2.78 -11.72
N ARG A 105 -25.60 3.34 -12.93
CA ARG A 105 -26.07 4.68 -13.25
C ARG A 105 -27.58 4.73 -13.04
N ASN A 106 -28.03 4.42 -11.82
CA ASN A 106 -29.43 4.45 -11.39
C ASN A 106 -29.60 5.44 -10.24
N TYR A 107 -29.15 6.68 -10.43
CA TYR A 107 -29.58 7.83 -9.63
C TYR A 107 -29.67 9.04 -10.54
N CYS A 108 -30.70 9.03 -11.40
CA CYS A 108 -31.38 10.22 -11.85
C CYS A 108 -32.79 10.10 -11.27
N GLY A 109 -32.99 10.73 -10.12
CA GLY A 109 -34.27 11.16 -9.59
C GLY A 109 -34.22 12.67 -9.45
#